data_AF-A0A1I1XWU4-F1
#
_entry.id   AF-A0A1I1XWU4-F1
#
_cell.length_a   1.000
_cell.length_b   1.000
_cell.length_c   1.000
_cell.angle_alpha   90.00
_cell.angle_beta   90.00
_cell.angle_gamma   90.00
#
_symmetry.space_group_name_H-M   'P 1'
#
loop_
_entity.id
_entity.type
_entity.pdbx_description
1 polymer ?
#
loop_
_entity_poly.entity_id
_entity_poly.type
_entity_poly.pdbx_seq_one_letter_code
_entity_poly.pdbx_strand_id
1 'polypeptide(L)' 'MAMADYKVRVMANACISRYDKGERGIADIVASYGLPAADAELVMAEITAKRSDLQTS' A
#
# COMPACT_ATOMS: atom_id res chain seq x y z
N MET A 1 -2.39 -0.53 -17.88
CA MET A 1 -0.94 -0.22 -17.89
C MET A 1 -0.49 -0.38 -16.46
N ALA A 2 0.42 -1.32 -16.17
CA ALA A 2 0.87 -1.53 -14.80
C ALA A 2 1.66 -0.31 -14.31
N MET A 3 1.45 0.08 -13.06
CA MET A 3 2.18 1.17 -12.43
C MET A 3 3.68 0.82 -12.36
N ALA A 4 4.53 1.77 -12.74
CA ALA A 4 5.99 1.58 -12.68
C ALA A 4 6.46 1.34 -11.23
N ASP A 5 7.42 0.43 -11.04
CA ASP A 5 7.89 -0.03 -9.73
C ASP A 5 8.29 1.10 -8.76
N TYR A 6 8.92 2.17 -9.27
CA TYR A 6 9.28 3.30 -8.44
C TYR A 6 8.07 4.00 -7.82
N LYS A 7 6.94 4.05 -8.54
CA LYS A 7 5.68 4.60 -8.02
C LYS A 7 5.05 3.66 -6.98
N VAL A 8 5.18 2.34 -7.17
CA VAL A 8 4.74 1.33 -6.17
C VAL A 8 5.43 1.58 -4.84
N ARG A 9 6.77 1.74 -4.86
CA ARG A 9 7.56 2.02 -3.65
C ARG A 9 7.15 3.33 -2.97
N VAL A 10 6.92 4.39 -3.75
CA VAL A 10 6.48 5.69 -3.20
C VAL A 10 5.10 5.58 -2.56
N MET A 11 4.15 4.93 -3.23
CA MET A 11 2.79 4.74 -2.69
C MET A 11 2.80 3.86 -1.45
N ALA A 12 3.55 2.76 -1.44
CA ALA A 12 3.67 1.88 -0.29
C ALA A 12 4.19 2.64 0.94
N ASN A 13 5.27 3.42 0.80
CA ASN A 13 5.80 4.23 1.89
C ASN A 13 4.79 5.30 2.37
N ALA A 14 4.02 5.90 1.46
CA ALA A 14 2.97 6.85 1.82
C ALA A 14 1.84 6.17 2.61
N CYS A 15 1.41 4.97 2.19
CA CYS A 15 0.38 4.20 2.88
C CYS A 15 0.84 3.80 4.29
N ILE A 16 2.07 3.30 4.42
CA ILE A 16 2.67 2.97 5.73
C ILE A 16 2.72 4.20 6.63
N SER A 17 3.18 5.34 6.11
CA SER A 17 3.26 6.59 6.88
C SER A 17 1.90 7.07 7.38
N ARG A 18 0.82 6.85 6.61
CA ARG A 18 -0.56 7.17 7.00
C ARG A 18 -1.09 6.19 8.04
N TYR A 19 -0.76 4.91 7.90
CA TYR A 19 -1.09 3.87 8.87
C TYR A 19 -0.41 4.14 10.22
N ASP A 20 0.88 4.47 10.22
CA ASP A 20 1.64 4.77 11.44
C ASP A 20 1.14 6.03 12.17
N LYS A 21 0.46 6.92 11.45
CA LYS A 21 -0.24 8.08 12.03
C LYS A 21 -1.61 7.73 12.63
N GLY A 22 -2.02 6.47 12.57
CA GLY A 22 -3.30 5.99 13.09
C GLY A 22 -4.51 6.46 12.30
N GLU A 23 -4.32 6.84 11.02
CA GLU A 23 -5.39 7.44 10.23
C GLU A 23 -6.54 6.44 9.99
N ARG A 24 -6.20 5.23 9.53
CA ARG A 24 -7.13 4.12 9.25
C ARG A 24 -6.36 2.81 8.97
N GLY A 25 -7.08 1.71 8.75
CA GLY A 25 -6.49 0.43 8.36
C GLY A 25 -5.73 0.51 7.03
N ILE A 26 -4.67 -0.30 6.88
CA ILE A 26 -3.79 -0.23 5.70
C ILE A 26 -4.55 -0.50 4.39
N ALA A 27 -5.49 -1.44 4.39
CA ALA A 27 -6.34 -1.74 3.24
C ALA A 27 -7.23 -0.54 2.85
N ASP A 28 -7.82 0.15 3.83
CA ASP A 28 -8.63 1.36 3.59
C ASP A 28 -7.78 2.50 3.03
N ILE A 29 -6.54 2.63 3.50
CA ILE A 29 -5.59 3.62 3.00
C ILE A 29 -5.24 3.34 1.54
N VAL A 30 -4.90 2.11 1.18
CA VAL A 30 -4.62 1.74 -0.22
C VAL A 30 -5.86 1.96 -1.10
N ALA A 31 -7.05 1.54 -0.64
CA ALA A 31 -8.30 1.74 -1.36
C ALA A 31 -8.61 3.24 -1.60
N SER A 32 -8.18 4.13 -0.70
CA SER A 32 -8.41 5.58 -0.84
C SER A 32 -7.73 6.22 -2.06
N TYR A 33 -6.73 5.56 -2.65
CA TYR A 33 -6.05 6.05 -3.86
C TYR A 33 -6.80 5.71 -5.16
N GLY A 34 -7.89 4.94 -5.11
CA GLY A 34 -8.71 4.62 -6.29
C GLY A 34 -7.94 3.87 -7.38
N LEU A 35 -6.94 3.08 -6.99
CA LEU A 35 -6.08 2.35 -7.91
C LEU A 35 -6.84 1.21 -8.60
N PRO A 36 -6.49 0.88 -9.86
CA PRO A 36 -6.89 -0.39 -10.46
C PRO A 36 -6.46 -1.56 -9.58
N ALA A 37 -7.24 -2.65 -9.56
CA ALA A 37 -6.99 -3.81 -8.70
C ALA A 37 -5.54 -4.35 -8.80
N ALA A 38 -5.01 -4.46 -10.02
CA ALA A 38 -3.64 -4.92 -10.25
C ALA A 38 -2.58 -4.00 -9.61
N ASP A 39 -2.78 -2.68 -9.66
CA ASP A 39 -1.83 -1.73 -9.05
C ASP A 39 -1.98 -1.68 -7.53
N ALA A 40 -3.20 -1.85 -7.01
CA ALA A 40 -3.46 -1.96 -5.57
C ALA A 40 -2.80 -3.21 -4.97
N GLU A 41 -2.84 -4.34 -5.69
CA GLU A 41 -2.16 -5.58 -5.30
C GLU A 41 -0.64 -5.40 -5.25
N LEU A 42 -0.04 -4.73 -6.24
CA LEU A 42 1.40 -4.43 -6.23
C LEU A 42 1.79 -3.54 -5.04
N VAL A 43 0.98 -2.53 -4.72
CA VAL A 43 1.22 -1.65 -3.57
C VAL A 43 1.07 -2.44 -2.26
N MET A 44 0.06 -3.29 -2.12
CA MET A 44 -0.09 -4.13 -0.93
C MET A 44 1.05 -5.13 -0.78
N ALA A 45 1.51 -5.77 -1.86
CA ALA A 45 2.64 -6.68 -1.83
C ALA A 45 3.92 -5.97 -1.35
N GLU A 46 4.19 -4.76 -1.85
CA GLU A 46 5.34 -3.95 -1.41
C GLU A 46 5.21 -3.52 0.05
N ILE A 47 4.01 -3.17 0.52
CA ILE A 47 3.76 -2.86 1.93
C ILE A 47 4.05 -4.09 2.80
N THR A 48 3.50 -5.24 2.45
CA THR A 48 3.72 -6.49 3.18
C THR A 48 5.20 -6.91 3.19
N ALA A 49 5.93 -6.68 2.11
CA ALA A 49 7.37 -6.95 2.05
C ALA A 49 8.18 -6.03 3.00
N LYS A 50 7.75 -4.78 3.20
CA LYS A 50 8.38 -3.80 4.10
C LYS A 50 7.95 -3.92 5.55
N ARG A 51 6.70 -4.30 5.76
CA ARG A 51 6.00 -4.35 7.04
C ARG A 51 5.28 -5.68 7.13
N SER A 52 6.06 -6.74 7.36
CA SER A 52 5.53 -8.09 7.53
C SER A 52 4.61 -8.22 8.75
N ASP A 53 4.70 -7.28 9.71
CA ASP A 53 3.79 -7.13 10.83
C ASP A 53 2.37 -6.70 10.42
N LEU A 54 2.23 -6.09 9.23
CA LEU A 54 0.94 -5.71 8.63
C LEU A 54 0.36 -6.80 7.74
N GLN A 55 0.87 -8.03 7.83
CA GLN A 55 0.19 -9.19 7.26
C GLN A 55 -1.14 -9.37 7.98
N THR A 56 -2.22 -8.97 7.34
CA THR A 56 -3.56 -9.39 7.73
C THR A 56 -3.65 -10.89 7.43
N SER A 57 -3.62 -11.70 8.49
CA SER A 57 -3.83 -13.14 8.49
C SER A 57 -5.14 -13.56 7.83
#